data_AF-A0A959P4X1-F1
#
_entry.id   AF-A0A959P4X1-F1
#
_cell.length_a   1.000
_cell.length_b   1.000
_cell.length_c   1.000
_cell.angle_alpha   90.00
_cell.angle_beta   90.00
_cell.angle_gamma   90.00
#
_symmetry.space_group_name_H-M   'P 1'
#
loop_
_entity.id
_entity.type
_entity.pdbx_description
1 polymer ?
#
loop_
_entity_poly.entity_id
_entity_poly.type
_entity_poly.pdbx_seq_one_letter_code
_entity_poly.pdbx_strand_id
1 'polypeptide(L)'
;MFKKLFKSYKTSEQKKQNRKELLLGLVSGVLLGLSFPPIPLSYLLFTAMVPYLIVLEKRNSLAEINRFTYFTIFFFNLITLYWVGSWTKDADPFLMIAGSVLMFFNPIVFLIPSTLYYFAKKYFSKQYAIYLLPWFWLFYEYIYSITDFKFPWLSLSNGLPYLTSYIQIADIIGSYGLTVLIIYANIF
;
A
#
# COMPACT_ATOMS: atom_id res chain seq x y z
N MET A 1 29.58 15.25 -26.75
CA MET A 1 29.34 14.91 -25.33
C MET A 1 28.11 13.97 -25.20
N PHE A 2 28.11 12.82 -25.90
CA PHE A 2 27.02 11.84 -25.89
C PHE A 2 27.57 10.48 -25.45
N LYS A 3 27.90 10.35 -24.15
CA LYS A 3 28.20 9.03 -23.58
C LYS A 3 26.91 8.40 -23.09
N LYS A 4 26.47 7.39 -23.85
CA LYS A 4 25.83 6.18 -23.33
C LYS A 4 24.41 6.32 -22.74
N LEU A 5 23.41 6.49 -23.62
CA LEU A 5 22.05 5.96 -23.41
C LEU A 5 22.08 4.41 -23.52
N PHE A 6 22.82 3.74 -22.65
CA PHE A 6 22.80 2.28 -22.59
C PHE A 6 21.47 1.89 -21.93
N LYS A 7 20.52 1.46 -22.77
CA LYS A 7 19.37 0.68 -22.33
C LYS A 7 19.93 -0.54 -21.59
N SER A 8 19.93 -0.49 -20.25
CA SER A 8 20.42 -1.59 -19.41
C SER A 8 19.58 -2.83 -19.75
N TYR A 9 20.16 -3.74 -20.52
CA TYR A 9 19.50 -4.97 -20.92
C TYR A 9 19.48 -5.89 -19.69
N LYS A 10 18.30 -6.05 -19.08
CA LYS A 10 18.13 -6.98 -17.96
C LYS A 10 18.38 -8.41 -18.43
N THR A 11 19.20 -9.15 -17.69
CA THR A 11 19.45 -10.58 -17.95
C THR A 11 18.18 -11.41 -17.75
N SER A 12 18.15 -12.63 -18.31
CA SER A 12 17.00 -13.55 -18.14
C SER A 12 16.71 -13.85 -16.68
N GLU A 13 17.76 -14.01 -15.85
CA GLU A 13 17.63 -14.20 -14.40
C GLU A 13 17.04 -12.96 -13.71
N GLN A 14 17.51 -11.75 -14.04
CA GLN A 14 16.94 -10.52 -13.51
C GLN A 14 15.46 -10.35 -13.91
N LYS A 15 15.08 -10.73 -15.14
CA LYS A 15 13.68 -10.72 -15.57
C LYS A 15 12.83 -11.70 -14.77
N LYS A 16 13.33 -12.93 -14.55
CA LYS A 16 12.67 -13.96 -13.74
C LYS A 16 12.47 -13.48 -12.29
N GLN A 17 13.50 -12.88 -11.70
CA GLN A 17 13.43 -12.32 -10.36
C GLN A 17 12.41 -11.18 -10.27
N ASN A 18 12.42 -10.23 -11.23
CA ASN A 18 11.43 -9.15 -11.25
C ASN A 18 10.00 -9.68 -11.36
N ARG A 19 9.75 -10.75 -12.13
CA ARG A 19 8.42 -11.39 -12.21
C ARG A 19 7.98 -11.99 -10.87
N LYS A 20 8.89 -12.67 -10.16
CA LYS A 20 8.62 -13.20 -8.82
C LYS A 20 8.27 -12.09 -7.85
N GLU A 21 9.00 -10.98 -7.88
CA GLU A 21 8.73 -9.84 -7.01
C GLU A 21 7.39 -9.16 -7.33
N LEU A 22 7.07 -8.98 -8.63
CA LEU A 22 5.74 -8.49 -9.02
C LEU A 22 4.62 -9.45 -8.57
N LEU A 23 4.84 -10.76 -8.60
CA LEU A 23 3.88 -11.72 -8.06
C LEU A 23 3.69 -11.53 -6.54
N LEU A 24 4.77 -11.28 -5.78
CA LEU A 24 4.66 -10.97 -4.35
C LEU A 24 3.88 -9.67 -4.10
N GLY A 25 4.13 -8.63 -4.90
CA GLY A 25 3.36 -7.38 -4.84
C GLY A 25 1.88 -7.59 -5.18
N LEU A 26 1.58 -8.40 -6.19
CA LEU A 26 0.20 -8.77 -6.54
C LEU A 26 -0.47 -9.53 -5.39
N VAL A 27 0.20 -10.53 -4.83
CA VAL A 27 -0.31 -11.30 -3.69
C VAL A 27 -0.59 -10.38 -2.51
N SER A 28 0.34 -9.48 -2.16
CA SER A 28 0.12 -8.52 -1.07
C SER A 28 -1.06 -7.59 -1.35
N GLY A 29 -1.16 -7.03 -2.55
CA GLY A 29 -2.29 -6.17 -2.94
C GLY A 29 -3.62 -6.90 -2.90
N VAL A 30 -3.66 -8.15 -3.35
CA VAL A 30 -4.86 -9.01 -3.27
C VAL A 30 -5.23 -9.32 -1.83
N LEU A 31 -4.26 -9.72 -0.99
CA LEU A 31 -4.52 -10.02 0.42
C LEU A 31 -5.06 -8.79 1.17
N LEU A 32 -4.49 -7.60 0.91
CA LEU A 32 -5.01 -6.33 1.44
C LEU A 32 -6.42 -6.04 0.93
N GLY A 33 -6.69 -6.33 -0.35
CA GLY A 33 -8.01 -6.12 -0.93
C GLY A 33 -9.08 -7.02 -0.29
N LEU A 34 -8.76 -8.31 -0.15
CA LEU A 34 -9.65 -9.31 0.42
C LEU A 34 -9.87 -9.11 1.93
N SER A 35 -8.99 -8.39 2.61
CA SER A 35 -9.15 -8.12 4.04
C SER A 35 -10.12 -6.98 4.35
N PHE A 36 -10.64 -6.28 3.35
CA PHE A 36 -11.60 -5.20 3.52
C PHE A 36 -13.05 -5.67 3.29
N PRO A 37 -14.04 -5.00 3.90
CA PRO A 37 -15.46 -5.23 3.61
C PRO A 37 -15.77 -5.14 2.11
N PRO A 38 -16.74 -5.92 1.61
CA PRO A 38 -17.68 -6.79 2.34
C PRO A 38 -17.14 -8.20 2.65
N ILE A 39 -15.85 -8.47 2.39
CA ILE A 39 -15.27 -9.79 2.52
C ILE A 39 -14.85 -10.01 4.00
N PRO A 40 -15.33 -11.06 4.69
CA PRO A 40 -15.08 -11.26 6.13
C PRO A 40 -13.72 -11.90 6.41
N LEU A 41 -12.66 -11.43 5.73
CA LEU A 41 -11.28 -11.96 5.86
C LEU A 41 -10.33 -10.94 6.50
N SER A 42 -10.82 -10.13 7.44
CA SER A 42 -10.05 -9.09 8.17
C SER A 42 -8.73 -9.58 8.75
N TYR A 43 -8.64 -10.85 9.16
CA TYR A 43 -7.42 -11.45 9.70
C TYR A 43 -6.25 -11.48 8.69
N LEU A 44 -6.54 -11.41 7.38
CA LEU A 44 -5.51 -11.33 6.35
C LEU A 44 -4.66 -10.07 6.51
N LEU A 45 -5.17 -8.96 7.07
CA LEU A 45 -4.40 -7.73 7.30
C LEU A 45 -3.09 -7.97 8.05
N PHE A 46 -3.07 -8.91 8.99
CA PHE A 46 -1.89 -9.20 9.82
C PHE A 46 -0.79 -9.96 9.09
N THR A 47 -1.04 -10.43 7.85
CA THR A 47 -0.03 -11.10 7.01
C THR A 47 0.04 -10.55 5.58
N ALA A 48 -0.91 -9.70 5.19
CA ALA A 48 -1.07 -9.20 3.83
C ALA A 48 0.11 -8.35 3.36
N MET A 49 0.82 -7.67 4.25
CA MET A 49 1.97 -6.83 3.89
C MET A 49 3.29 -7.61 3.87
N VAL A 50 3.37 -8.82 4.44
CA VAL A 50 4.60 -9.62 4.48
C VAL A 50 5.26 -9.77 3.09
N PRO A 51 4.55 -10.15 2.01
CA PRO A 51 5.16 -10.26 0.68
C PRO A 51 5.68 -8.93 0.12
N TYR A 52 4.98 -7.83 0.44
CA TYR A 52 5.40 -6.47 0.08
C TYR A 52 6.69 -6.08 0.81
N LEU A 53 6.78 -6.31 2.12
CA LEU A 53 7.96 -5.98 2.93
C LEU A 53 9.20 -6.78 2.49
N ILE A 54 9.04 -8.07 2.14
CA ILE A 54 10.13 -8.91 1.60
C ILE A 54 10.80 -8.27 0.37
N VAL A 55 10.02 -7.66 -0.52
CA VAL A 55 10.56 -7.01 -1.72
C VAL A 55 11.08 -5.61 -1.38
N LEU A 56 10.38 -4.88 -0.52
CA LEU A 56 10.75 -3.53 -0.10
C LEU A 56 12.17 -3.47 0.48
N GLU A 57 12.56 -4.45 1.30
CA GLU A 57 13.91 -4.52 1.88
C GLU A 57 15.02 -4.76 0.85
N LYS A 58 14.71 -5.51 -0.22
CA LYS A 58 15.66 -5.85 -1.30
C LYS A 58 15.94 -4.67 -2.23
N ARG A 59 15.01 -3.70 -2.32
CA ARG A 59 15.13 -2.54 -3.20
C ARG A 59 15.88 -1.40 -2.52
N ASN A 60 16.81 -0.77 -3.25
CA ASN A 60 17.66 0.30 -2.71
C ASN A 60 17.48 1.65 -3.42
N SER A 61 16.79 1.68 -4.56
CA SER A 61 16.49 2.92 -5.28
C SER A 61 15.07 3.38 -4.99
N LEU A 62 14.89 4.70 -4.79
CA LEU A 62 13.57 5.31 -4.60
C LEU A 62 12.61 4.96 -5.74
N ALA A 63 13.10 5.01 -6.98
CA ALA A 63 12.27 4.70 -8.15
C ALA A 63 11.83 3.23 -8.17
N GLU A 64 12.66 2.30 -7.71
CA GLU A 64 12.30 0.89 -7.64
C GLU A 64 11.29 0.62 -6.52
N ILE A 65 11.53 1.20 -5.34
CA ILE A 65 10.64 1.13 -4.19
C ILE A 65 9.26 1.67 -4.57
N ASN A 66 9.18 2.90 -5.07
CA ASN A 66 7.90 3.54 -5.35
C ASN A 66 7.15 2.90 -6.52
N ARG A 67 7.85 2.39 -7.56
CA ARG A 67 7.18 1.63 -8.63
C ARG A 67 6.57 0.33 -8.11
N PHE A 68 7.28 -0.36 -7.22
CA PHE A 68 6.78 -1.60 -6.61
C PHE A 68 5.62 -1.34 -5.63
N THR A 69 5.72 -0.28 -4.81
CA THR A 69 4.61 0.17 -3.94
C THR A 69 3.39 0.55 -4.77
N TYR A 70 3.55 1.38 -5.81
CA TYR A 70 2.45 1.77 -6.69
C TYR A 70 1.74 0.55 -7.27
N PHE A 71 2.51 -0.41 -7.80
CA PHE A 71 1.96 -1.65 -8.35
C PHE A 71 1.16 -2.44 -7.31
N THR A 72 1.72 -2.65 -6.12
CA THR A 72 1.06 -3.39 -5.03
C THR A 72 -0.23 -2.70 -4.59
N ILE A 73 -0.15 -1.39 -4.34
CA ILE A 73 -1.27 -0.58 -3.85
C ILE A 73 -2.34 -0.39 -4.94
N PHE A 74 -1.97 -0.38 -6.22
CA PHE A 74 -2.95 -0.37 -7.31
C PHE A 74 -3.87 -1.59 -7.26
N PHE A 75 -3.35 -2.80 -7.02
CA PHE A 75 -4.20 -3.99 -6.88
C PHE A 75 -5.04 -3.96 -5.60
N PHE A 76 -4.49 -3.43 -4.50
CA PHE A 76 -5.27 -3.17 -3.30
C PHE A 76 -6.46 -2.26 -3.59
N ASN A 77 -6.22 -1.11 -4.24
CA ASN A 77 -7.25 -0.15 -4.64
C ASN A 77 -8.25 -0.73 -5.62
N LEU A 78 -7.76 -1.53 -6.59
CA LEU A 78 -8.60 -2.17 -7.58
C LEU A 78 -9.64 -3.09 -6.93
N ILE A 79 -9.30 -3.76 -5.84
CA ILE A 79 -10.22 -4.67 -5.15
C ILE A 79 -11.12 -3.92 -4.17
N THR A 80 -10.62 -2.90 -3.48
CA THR A 80 -11.39 -2.20 -2.42
C THR A 80 -12.22 -1.03 -2.91
N LEU A 81 -11.81 -0.37 -4.00
CA LEU A 81 -12.44 0.85 -4.53
C LEU A 81 -13.05 0.68 -5.91
N TYR A 82 -13.15 -0.55 -6.44
CA TYR A 82 -13.78 -0.77 -7.75
C TYR A 82 -15.18 -0.15 -7.81
N TRP A 83 -15.95 -0.15 -6.73
CA TRP A 83 -17.35 0.28 -6.73
C TRP A 83 -17.54 1.79 -6.92
N VAL A 84 -16.52 2.63 -6.70
CA VAL A 84 -16.66 4.09 -6.69
C VAL A 84 -17.20 4.66 -8.00
N GLY A 85 -16.89 4.03 -9.14
CA GLY A 85 -17.38 4.44 -10.46
C GLY A 85 -18.81 4.03 -10.78
N SER A 86 -19.49 3.24 -9.93
CA SER A 86 -20.81 2.59 -10.12
C SER A 86 -20.89 1.61 -11.32
N TRP A 87 -20.22 1.88 -12.43
CA TRP A 87 -20.10 1.05 -13.65
C TRP A 87 -21.43 0.48 -14.19
N THR A 88 -22.53 1.21 -14.01
CA THR A 88 -23.83 0.90 -14.59
C THR A 88 -24.10 1.76 -15.82
N LYS A 89 -24.96 1.30 -16.74
CA LYS A 89 -25.33 2.08 -17.95
C LYS A 89 -25.96 3.44 -17.61
N ASP A 90 -26.68 3.50 -16.49
CA ASP A 90 -27.36 4.70 -16.00
C ASP A 90 -26.48 5.56 -15.09
N ALA A 91 -25.20 5.18 -14.88
CA ALA A 91 -24.29 5.98 -14.06
C ALA A 91 -23.93 7.28 -14.79
N ASP A 92 -23.78 8.35 -14.00
CA ASP A 92 -23.25 9.61 -14.51
C ASP A 92 -21.83 9.39 -15.09
N PRO A 93 -21.56 9.75 -16.35
CA PRO A 93 -20.24 9.66 -16.94
C PRO A 93 -19.15 10.38 -16.12
N PHE A 94 -19.50 11.48 -15.43
CA PHE A 94 -18.56 12.18 -14.55
C PHE A 94 -18.18 11.35 -13.33
N LEU A 95 -19.11 10.56 -12.79
CA LEU A 95 -18.81 9.62 -11.69
C LEU A 95 -17.87 8.51 -12.15
N MET A 96 -18.08 7.97 -13.35
CA MET A 96 -17.18 6.95 -13.93
C MET A 96 -15.77 7.50 -14.17
N ILE A 97 -15.66 8.74 -14.67
CA ILE A 97 -14.39 9.44 -14.85
C ILE A 97 -13.71 9.66 -13.49
N ALA A 98 -14.45 10.17 -12.49
CA ALA A 98 -13.91 10.40 -11.15
C ALA A 98 -13.42 9.10 -10.50
N GLY A 99 -14.18 8.00 -10.61
CA GLY A 99 -13.77 6.68 -10.13
C GLY A 99 -12.51 6.16 -10.85
N SER A 100 -12.41 6.39 -12.16
CA SER A 100 -11.22 6.05 -12.94
C SER A 100 -9.99 6.85 -12.47
N VAL A 101 -10.13 8.17 -12.33
CA VAL A 101 -9.06 9.06 -11.83
C VAL A 101 -8.63 8.61 -10.44
N LEU A 102 -9.57 8.37 -9.53
CA LEU A 102 -9.29 7.90 -8.18
C LEU A 102 -8.48 6.59 -8.20
N MET A 103 -8.84 5.62 -9.04
CA MET A 103 -8.17 4.33 -9.14
C MET A 103 -6.67 4.46 -9.46
N PHE A 104 -6.29 5.42 -10.31
CA PHE A 104 -4.88 5.63 -10.70
C PHE A 104 -4.14 6.61 -9.79
N PHE A 105 -4.84 7.59 -9.21
CA PHE A 105 -4.23 8.64 -8.38
C PHE A 105 -4.12 8.24 -6.91
N ASN A 106 -5.08 7.52 -6.34
CA ASN A 106 -5.03 7.14 -4.93
C ASN A 106 -3.78 6.32 -4.58
N PRO A 107 -3.32 5.35 -5.40
CA PRO A 107 -2.05 4.66 -5.13
C PRO A 107 -0.81 5.55 -5.06
N ILE A 108 -0.86 6.77 -5.64
CA ILE A 108 0.25 7.74 -5.59
C ILE A 108 0.43 8.28 -4.16
N VAL A 109 -0.66 8.51 -3.42
CA VAL A 109 -0.54 9.05 -2.05
C VAL A 109 0.10 8.05 -1.09
N PHE A 110 -0.09 6.74 -1.33
CA PHE A 110 0.59 5.66 -0.61
C PHE A 110 2.10 5.58 -0.88
N LEU A 111 2.64 6.38 -1.80
CA LEU A 111 4.08 6.48 -2.00
C LEU A 111 4.78 7.29 -0.90
N ILE A 112 4.02 8.06 -0.10
CA ILE A 112 4.56 8.83 1.03
C ILE A 112 5.28 7.90 2.03
N PRO A 113 4.65 6.86 2.61
CA PRO A 113 5.33 5.98 3.55
C PRO A 113 6.52 5.24 2.93
N SER A 114 6.43 4.78 1.67
CA SER A 114 7.56 4.10 1.03
C SER A 114 8.73 5.05 0.70
N THR A 115 8.44 6.31 0.42
CA THR A 115 9.44 7.36 0.21
C THR A 115 10.13 7.72 1.53
N LEU A 116 9.37 7.87 2.62
CA LEU A 116 9.93 8.09 3.97
C LEU A 116 10.80 6.90 4.40
N TYR A 117 10.35 5.67 4.14
CA TYR A 117 11.15 4.46 4.36
C TYR A 117 12.47 4.48 3.57
N TYR A 118 12.46 4.88 2.30
CA TYR A 118 13.69 5.04 1.52
C TYR A 118 14.65 6.05 2.15
N PHE A 119 14.15 7.20 2.62
CA PHE A 119 14.99 8.17 3.31
C PHE A 119 15.52 7.60 4.63
N ALA A 120 14.69 6.90 5.41
CA ALA A 120 15.14 6.24 6.63
C ALA A 120 16.28 5.24 6.38
N LYS A 121 16.23 4.47 5.29
CA LYS A 121 17.31 3.56 4.88
C LYS A 121 18.64 4.25 4.57
N LYS A 122 18.65 5.56 4.28
CA LYS A 122 19.88 6.33 4.05
C LYS A 122 20.54 6.79 5.33
N TYR A 123 19.77 7.04 6.37
CA TYR A 123 20.25 7.62 7.63
C TYR A 123 20.36 6.58 8.76
N PHE A 124 19.60 5.49 8.68
CA PHE A 124 19.52 4.44 9.71
C PHE A 124 19.84 3.06 9.14
N SER A 125 20.07 2.09 10.03
CA SER A 125 20.19 0.68 9.62
C SER A 125 18.89 0.19 8.99
N LYS A 126 18.97 -0.85 8.14
CA LYS A 126 17.78 -1.45 7.51
C LYS A 126 16.73 -1.91 8.55
N GLN A 127 17.20 -2.44 9.67
CA GLN A 127 16.35 -2.87 10.77
C GLN A 127 15.61 -1.67 11.40
N TYR A 128 16.32 -0.59 11.73
CA TYR A 128 15.65 0.60 12.26
C TYR A 128 14.68 1.21 11.24
N ALA A 129 15.05 1.23 9.95
CA ALA A 129 14.18 1.76 8.90
C ALA A 129 12.86 0.98 8.76
N ILE A 130 12.87 -0.36 8.90
CA ILE A 130 11.63 -1.15 8.84
C ILE A 130 10.74 -0.91 10.07
N TYR A 131 11.31 -0.78 11.26
CA TYR A 131 10.56 -0.47 12.48
C TYR A 131 9.97 0.95 12.51
N LEU A 132 10.47 1.87 11.66
CA LEU A 132 9.90 3.20 11.46
C LEU A 132 8.73 3.23 10.47
N LEU A 133 8.58 2.20 9.63
CA LEU A 133 7.52 2.15 8.60
C LEU A 133 6.09 2.32 9.17
N PRO A 134 5.70 1.68 10.30
CA PRO A 134 4.38 1.87 10.88
C PRO A 134 4.08 3.34 11.23
N TRP A 135 5.08 4.08 11.71
CA TRP A 135 4.94 5.50 12.05
C TRP A 135 4.82 6.38 10.81
N PHE A 136 5.57 6.07 9.74
CA PHE A 136 5.43 6.77 8.46
C PHE A 136 4.06 6.54 7.84
N TRP A 137 3.49 5.34 8.02
CA TRP A 137 2.16 5.03 7.55
C TRP A 137 1.08 5.74 8.36
N LEU A 138 1.19 5.75 9.70
CA LEU A 138 0.31 6.54 10.56
C LEU A 138 0.35 8.03 10.17
N PHE A 139 1.56 8.59 10.00
CA PHE A 139 1.72 9.97 9.58
C PHE A 139 1.01 10.24 8.25
N TYR A 140 1.19 9.35 7.27
CA TYR A 140 0.49 9.43 6.00
C TYR A 140 -1.04 9.38 6.17
N GLU A 141 -1.58 8.37 6.86
CA GLU A 141 -3.04 8.22 7.02
C GLU A 141 -3.65 9.43 7.74
N TYR A 142 -2.98 9.92 8.78
CA TYR A 142 -3.42 11.10 9.52
C TYR A 142 -3.44 12.35 8.64
N ILE A 143 -2.34 12.67 7.97
CA ILE A 143 -2.27 13.83 7.06
C ILE A 143 -3.29 13.68 5.92
N TYR A 144 -3.42 12.49 5.36
CA TYR A 144 -4.36 12.25 4.28
C TYR A 144 -5.81 12.44 4.73
N SER A 145 -6.14 12.17 5.99
CA SER A 145 -7.49 12.36 6.53
C SER A 145 -7.89 13.83 6.77
N ILE A 146 -6.93 14.73 7.01
CA ILE A 146 -7.20 16.13 7.40
C ILE A 146 -7.04 17.13 6.25
N THR A 147 -6.51 16.70 5.10
CA THR A 147 -6.32 17.56 3.92
C THR A 147 -7.58 17.67 3.07
N ASP A 148 -7.65 18.70 2.21
CA ASP A 148 -8.77 18.87 1.26
C ASP A 148 -8.84 17.76 0.21
N PHE A 149 -7.73 17.03 0.00
CA PHE A 149 -7.64 15.88 -0.90
C PHE A 149 -8.02 14.54 -0.23
N LYS A 150 -8.62 14.59 0.96
CA LYS A 150 -8.89 13.40 1.77
C LYS A 150 -9.77 12.38 1.07
N PHE A 151 -9.29 11.14 1.04
CA PHE A 151 -10.08 9.95 0.71
C PHE A 151 -9.65 8.78 1.61
N PRO A 152 -9.89 8.86 2.94
CA PRO A 152 -9.32 7.93 3.93
C PRO A 152 -10.04 6.57 3.98
N TRP A 153 -10.67 6.14 2.89
CA TRP A 153 -11.37 4.84 2.81
C TRP A 153 -10.43 3.65 3.05
N LEU A 154 -9.18 3.78 2.64
CA LEU A 154 -8.18 2.71 2.69
C LEU A 154 -7.22 2.83 3.88
N SER A 155 -7.63 3.49 4.98
CA SER A 155 -6.92 3.33 6.26
C SER A 155 -6.97 1.85 6.66
N LEU A 156 -5.83 1.27 7.05
CA LEU A 156 -5.75 -0.16 7.33
C LEU A 156 -6.71 -0.61 8.43
N SER A 157 -6.99 0.28 9.39
CA SER A 157 -7.98 0.06 10.44
C SER A 157 -9.40 -0.26 9.92
N ASN A 158 -9.78 0.28 8.76
CA ASN A 158 -11.08 0.05 8.13
C ASN A 158 -11.25 -1.39 7.61
N GLY A 159 -10.17 -2.19 7.55
CA GLY A 159 -10.26 -3.62 7.24
C GLY A 159 -10.55 -4.50 8.46
N LEU A 160 -10.68 -3.95 9.68
CA LEU A 160 -10.98 -4.72 10.90
C LEU A 160 -12.45 -4.73 11.40
N PRO A 161 -13.50 -4.32 10.66
CA PRO A 161 -14.84 -4.18 11.24
C PRO A 161 -15.52 -5.50 11.61
N TYR A 162 -14.99 -6.65 11.14
CA TYR A 162 -15.49 -7.97 11.53
C TYR A 162 -14.83 -8.53 12.80
N LEU A 163 -13.83 -7.84 13.36
CA LEU A 163 -13.11 -8.30 14.55
C LEU A 163 -13.44 -7.41 15.75
N THR A 164 -14.50 -7.76 16.48
CA THR A 164 -15.02 -6.97 17.61
C THR A 164 -13.96 -6.63 18.66
N SER A 165 -13.04 -7.55 18.96
CA SER A 165 -11.95 -7.30 19.91
C SER A 165 -11.06 -6.13 19.49
N TYR A 166 -10.80 -5.96 18.19
CA TYR A 166 -9.98 -4.85 17.68
C TYR A 166 -10.77 -3.54 17.65
N ILE A 167 -12.08 -3.60 17.42
CA ILE A 167 -12.96 -2.43 17.57
C ILE A 167 -12.89 -1.90 19.01
N GLN A 168 -12.95 -2.79 20.01
CA GLN A 168 -12.82 -2.40 21.42
C GLN A 168 -11.43 -1.82 21.75
N ILE A 169 -10.37 -2.32 21.12
CA ILE A 169 -9.03 -1.75 21.27
C ILE A 169 -8.96 -0.34 20.66
N ALA A 170 -9.68 -0.07 19.57
CA ALA A 170 -9.74 1.27 18.96
C ALA A 170 -10.29 2.33 19.91
N ASP A 171 -11.14 1.98 20.89
CA ASP A 171 -11.61 2.93 21.90
C ASP A 171 -10.48 3.48 22.79
N ILE A 172 -9.37 2.73 22.90
CA ILE A 172 -8.21 3.11 23.73
C ILE A 172 -7.15 3.81 22.88
N ILE A 173 -6.77 3.23 21.74
CA ILE A 173 -5.62 3.70 20.93
C ILE A 173 -6.02 4.42 19.63
N GLY A 174 -7.32 4.50 19.34
CA GLY A 174 -7.85 5.04 18.10
C GLY A 174 -7.65 4.11 16.89
N SER A 175 -8.31 4.47 15.78
CA SER A 175 -8.18 3.75 14.50
C SER A 175 -6.74 3.77 13.96
N TYR A 176 -6.04 4.90 14.03
CA TYR A 176 -4.65 5.00 13.60
C TYR A 176 -3.69 4.15 14.47
N GLY A 177 -4.01 3.94 15.75
CA GLY A 177 -3.27 3.01 16.60
C GLY A 177 -3.39 1.57 16.10
N LEU A 178 -4.56 1.16 15.61
CA LEU A 178 -4.74 -0.15 14.98
C LEU A 178 -3.90 -0.28 13.70
N THR A 179 -3.82 0.77 12.86
CA THR A 179 -2.94 0.78 11.68
C THR A 179 -1.49 0.46 12.07
N VAL A 180 -0.97 1.07 13.13
CA VAL A 180 0.39 0.81 13.63
C VAL A 180 0.55 -0.65 14.07
N LEU A 181 -0.41 -1.19 14.82
CA LEU A 181 -0.39 -2.59 15.25
C LEU A 181 -0.41 -3.57 14.07
N ILE A 182 -1.26 -3.32 13.07
CA ILE A 182 -1.35 -4.15 11.87
C ILE A 182 0.01 -4.22 11.16
N ILE A 183 0.66 -3.07 10.93
CA ILE A 183 1.92 -3.04 10.20
C ILE A 183 3.03 -3.69 11.03
N TYR A 184 3.09 -3.45 12.34
CA TYR A 184 4.04 -4.16 13.22
C TYR A 184 3.88 -5.67 13.17
N ALA A 185 2.64 -6.18 13.13
CA ALA A 185 2.38 -7.62 13.01
C ALA A 185 2.89 -8.24 11.69
N ASN A 186 3.12 -7.42 10.66
CA ASN A 186 3.66 -7.88 9.38
C ASN A 186 5.20 -7.84 9.30
N ILE A 187 5.89 -7.23 10.28
CA ILE A 187 7.35 -7.21 10.33
C ILE A 187 7.85 -8.57 10.85
N PHE A 188 8.85 -9.15 10.18
CA PHE A 188 9.39 -10.50 10.42
C PHE A 188 10.91 -10.51 10.63
#